data_AF-A0AAP0K158-F1
#
_entry.id   AF-A0AAP0K158-F1
#
_cell.length_a   1.000
_cell.length_b   1.000
_cell.length_c   1.000
_cell.angle_alpha   90.00
_cell.angle_beta   90.00
_cell.angle_gamma   90.00
#
_symmetry.space_group_name_H-M   'P 1'
#
loop_
_entity.id
_entity.type
_entity.pdbx_description
1 polymer ?
#
loop_
_entity_poly.entity_id
_entity_poly.type
_entity_poly.pdbx_seq_one_letter_code
_entity_poly.pdbx_strand_id
1 'polypeptide(L)'
;MMGSVDAAAELREDFLRLLRSRRSDEVPLSVELAKPVKYPLYQEMPRPTFSEEMESCPKEEIENFKELLKEENLYLTTEAGEQGRLPMLILKMEKEGMEQRRPTIVFLHSTKKCKEWLRPLLEAYASRGYISVAIDSRYHGERASSLTTYKDALVKSWRDADTMPFIFDTVWDLIKLADYLSQRDDVDPSRIGITGESLGGMHAWFGAAIDNRYSVVVPIIGVQGFRWAIDNNKWQARVDSIKSVFVAAQTDLRKENIDKEVVEKVWDRIAPGLASNFDSPYTVPVIVPRPLLILNGAEDPRCPLGGLEIPLSRTRKEFEAASCAEKFKFIAQPGIEHQMTLQMVKEASDWFDKFLKA
;
A
#
# COMPACT_ATOMS: atom_id res chain seq x y z
N MET A 1 13.31 -30.22 -7.38
CA MET A 1 13.34 -28.75 -7.25
C MET A 1 12.08 -28.24 -7.93
N MET A 2 11.12 -27.72 -7.17
CA MET A 2 10.01 -26.94 -7.76
C MET A 2 10.58 -25.68 -8.40
N GLY A 3 10.01 -25.27 -9.54
CA GLY A 3 10.44 -24.06 -10.24
C GLY A 3 10.05 -22.80 -9.44
N SER A 4 10.68 -21.66 -9.73
CA SER A 4 10.36 -20.38 -9.07
C SER A 4 8.90 -19.93 -9.28
N VAL A 5 8.29 -20.34 -10.40
CA VAL A 5 6.87 -20.09 -10.72
C VAL A 5 5.94 -20.83 -9.76
N ASP A 6 6.22 -22.09 -9.45
CA ASP A 6 5.40 -22.91 -8.54
C ASP A 6 5.43 -22.33 -7.12
N ALA A 7 6.60 -21.92 -6.65
CA ALA A 7 6.76 -21.29 -5.33
C ALA A 7 6.02 -19.95 -5.21
N ALA A 8 5.99 -19.16 -6.28
CA ALA A 8 5.25 -17.90 -6.31
C ALA A 8 3.72 -18.11 -6.32
N ALA A 9 3.24 -19.16 -6.97
CA ALA A 9 1.82 -19.52 -6.96
C ALA A 9 1.39 -20.00 -5.57
N GLU A 10 2.15 -20.89 -4.94
CA GLU A 10 1.89 -21.39 -3.58
C GLU A 10 1.86 -20.27 -2.54
N LEU A 11 2.82 -19.34 -2.59
CA LEU A 11 2.84 -18.18 -1.70
C LEU A 11 1.56 -17.35 -1.82
N ARG A 12 1.08 -17.13 -3.05
CA ARG A 12 -0.17 -16.39 -3.29
C ARG A 12 -1.37 -17.16 -2.78
N GLU A 13 -1.45 -18.47 -3.02
CA GLU A 13 -2.54 -19.31 -2.51
C GLU A 13 -2.60 -19.31 -0.98
N ASP A 14 -1.46 -19.45 -0.31
CA ASP A 14 -1.36 -19.41 1.15
C ASP A 14 -1.78 -18.05 1.71
N PHE A 15 -1.36 -16.96 1.07
CA PHE A 15 -1.77 -15.61 1.46
C PHE A 15 -3.28 -15.41 1.28
N LEU A 16 -3.83 -15.85 0.15
CA LEU A 16 -5.27 -15.79 -0.11
C LEU A 16 -6.06 -16.64 0.90
N ARG A 17 -5.52 -17.81 1.31
CA ARG A 17 -6.12 -18.64 2.36
C ARG A 17 -6.15 -17.90 3.69
N LEU A 18 -5.07 -17.19 4.05
CA LEU A 18 -5.03 -16.33 5.24
C LEU A 18 -6.05 -15.20 5.16
N LEU A 19 -6.14 -14.49 4.02
CA LEU A 19 -7.15 -13.43 3.87
C LEU A 19 -8.57 -14.00 4.02
N ARG A 20 -8.85 -15.17 3.45
CA ARG A 20 -10.18 -15.79 3.53
C ARG A 20 -10.51 -16.33 4.93
N SER A 21 -9.53 -16.61 5.80
CA SER A 21 -9.78 -17.28 7.08
C SER A 21 -10.70 -16.51 8.04
N ARG A 22 -10.83 -15.19 7.89
CA ARG A 22 -11.73 -14.33 8.68
C ARG A 22 -13.06 -14.01 7.99
N ARG A 23 -13.20 -14.37 6.71
CA ARG A 23 -14.27 -13.92 5.81
C ARG A 23 -15.25 -15.07 5.62
N SER A 24 -16.43 -14.95 6.21
CA SER A 24 -17.46 -16.00 6.17
C SER A 24 -18.19 -16.08 4.83
N ASP A 25 -18.36 -14.94 4.14
CA ASP A 25 -19.25 -14.83 2.99
C ASP A 25 -18.60 -14.06 1.83
N GLU A 26 -18.75 -14.58 0.62
CA GLU A 26 -18.49 -13.80 -0.59
C GLU A 26 -19.56 -12.71 -0.72
N VAL A 27 -19.13 -11.47 -0.87
CA VAL A 27 -20.03 -10.36 -1.22
C VAL A 27 -20.00 -10.12 -2.73
N PRO A 28 -21.15 -9.81 -3.35
CA PRO A 28 -21.16 -9.41 -4.74
C PRO A 28 -20.36 -8.11 -4.90
N LEU A 29 -19.67 -7.99 -6.04
CA LEU A 29 -19.00 -6.75 -6.41
C LEU A 29 -20.07 -5.68 -6.67
N SER A 30 -20.24 -4.74 -5.74
CA SER A 30 -21.22 -3.66 -5.85
C SER A 30 -20.58 -2.31 -5.61
N VAL A 31 -20.99 -1.31 -6.39
CA VAL A 31 -20.49 0.06 -6.28
C VAL A 31 -21.65 1.03 -6.08
N GLU A 32 -21.49 1.91 -5.10
CA GLU A 32 -22.44 2.99 -4.79
C GLU A 32 -21.77 4.34 -5.03
N LEU A 33 -22.56 5.33 -5.46
CA LEU A 33 -22.11 6.72 -5.50
C LEU A 33 -21.96 7.27 -4.07
N ALA A 34 -20.81 7.87 -3.79
CA ALA A 34 -20.54 8.58 -2.56
C ALA A 34 -20.56 10.10 -2.80
N LYS A 35 -20.64 10.87 -1.71
CA LYS A 35 -20.51 12.34 -1.76
C LYS A 35 -19.05 12.72 -1.48
N PRO A 36 -18.54 13.82 -2.06
CA PRO A 36 -17.24 14.36 -1.67
C PRO A 36 -17.15 14.61 -0.15
N VAL A 37 -16.02 14.22 0.44
CA VAL A 37 -15.79 14.36 1.88
C VAL A 37 -15.43 15.80 2.23
N LYS A 38 -16.37 16.53 2.83
CA LYS A 38 -16.17 17.94 3.22
C LYS A 38 -15.18 18.12 4.37
N TYR A 39 -15.15 17.17 5.30
CA TYR A 39 -14.30 17.21 6.50
C TYR A 39 -13.57 15.88 6.70
N PRO A 40 -12.45 15.65 5.97
CA PRO A 40 -11.73 14.39 6.07
C PRO A 40 -11.19 14.16 7.47
N LEU A 41 -11.33 12.93 7.97
CA LEU A 41 -10.85 12.54 9.29
C LEU A 41 -9.39 12.09 9.22
N TYR A 42 -8.52 12.93 9.79
CA TYR A 42 -7.11 12.60 10.01
C TYR A 42 -6.95 12.17 11.46
N GLN A 43 -6.33 11.02 11.70
CA GLN A 43 -6.06 10.50 13.05
C GLN A 43 -4.72 11.00 13.61
N GLU A 44 -4.38 12.23 13.23
CA GLU A 44 -3.15 12.93 13.56
C GLU A 44 -3.47 14.33 14.06
N MET A 45 -2.73 14.78 15.07
CA MET A 45 -2.85 16.10 15.68
C MET A 45 -1.47 16.76 15.73
N PRO A 46 -1.31 18.01 15.22
CA PRO A 46 -2.34 18.80 14.54
C PRO A 46 -2.76 18.18 13.20
N ARG A 47 -3.95 18.55 12.72
CA ARG A 47 -4.44 18.10 11.42
C ARG A 47 -3.44 18.52 10.34
N PRO A 48 -2.99 17.61 9.47
CA PRO A 48 -2.08 17.97 8.39
C PRO A 48 -2.81 18.80 7.34
N THR A 49 -2.13 19.80 6.78
CA THR A 49 -2.70 20.78 5.85
C THR A 49 -1.98 20.87 4.52
N PHE A 50 -0.72 20.44 4.45
CA PHE A 50 0.15 20.63 3.30
C PHE A 50 1.30 19.61 3.27
N SER A 51 1.71 19.19 2.07
CA SER A 51 2.94 18.44 1.82
C SER A 51 3.63 19.04 0.60
N GLU A 52 4.84 19.56 0.80
CA GLU A 52 5.67 20.10 -0.28
C GLU A 52 6.00 19.01 -1.30
N GLU A 53 6.25 17.79 -0.82
CA GLU A 53 6.57 16.63 -1.64
C GLU A 53 5.43 16.31 -2.60
N MET A 54 4.18 16.25 -2.11
CA MET A 54 3.03 15.93 -2.95
C MET A 54 2.74 17.04 -3.96
N GLU A 55 2.90 18.31 -3.56
CA GLU A 55 2.72 19.48 -4.43
C GLU A 55 3.84 19.61 -5.48
N SER A 56 5.02 19.06 -5.20
CA SER A 56 6.13 18.98 -6.16
C SER A 56 5.93 17.94 -7.25
N CYS A 57 4.86 17.14 -7.18
CA CYS A 57 4.62 16.07 -8.13
C CYS A 57 4.56 16.62 -9.56
N PRO A 58 5.33 16.06 -10.51
CA PRO A 58 5.28 16.48 -11.91
C PRO A 58 3.84 16.47 -12.43
N LYS A 59 3.43 17.62 -12.97
CA LYS A 59 2.10 17.89 -13.50
C LYS A 59 2.21 18.60 -14.86
N GLU A 60 1.26 18.37 -15.74
CA GLU A 60 1.11 19.11 -16.99
C GLU A 60 0.35 20.40 -16.72
N GLU A 61 0.80 21.50 -17.32
CA GLU A 61 0.08 22.78 -17.26
C GLU A 61 -1.09 22.74 -18.24
N ILE A 62 -2.32 22.73 -17.71
CA ILE A 62 -3.56 22.59 -18.49
C ILE A 62 -4.44 23.82 -18.28
N GLU A 63 -4.77 24.50 -19.38
CA GLU A 63 -5.77 25.56 -19.38
C GLU A 63 -7.14 24.99 -18.97
N ASN A 64 -7.84 25.70 -18.09
CA ASN A 64 -9.13 25.27 -17.51
C ASN A 64 -9.07 23.92 -16.78
N PHE A 65 -7.91 23.58 -16.17
CA PHE A 65 -7.71 22.32 -15.44
C PHE A 65 -8.86 21.93 -14.51
N LYS A 66 -9.36 22.87 -13.70
CA LYS A 66 -10.45 22.60 -12.74
C LYS A 66 -11.78 22.24 -13.39
N GLU A 67 -12.05 22.73 -14.59
CA GLU A 67 -13.30 22.45 -15.32
C GLU A 67 -13.23 21.07 -15.99
N LEU A 68 -12.04 20.70 -16.44
CA LEU A 68 -11.77 19.43 -17.11
C LEU A 68 -11.50 18.28 -16.14
N LEU A 69 -11.10 18.58 -14.89
CA LEU A 69 -10.88 17.58 -13.85
C LEU A 69 -12.22 17.04 -13.35
N LYS A 70 -12.44 15.74 -13.52
CA LYS A 70 -13.59 15.02 -13.02
C LYS A 70 -13.24 14.27 -11.76
N GLU A 71 -14.11 14.41 -10.77
CA GLU A 71 -14.03 13.73 -9.49
C GLU A 71 -15.21 12.75 -9.35
N GLU A 72 -14.90 11.49 -9.09
CA GLU A 72 -15.87 10.46 -8.69
C GLU A 72 -15.56 10.04 -7.26
N ASN A 73 -16.57 10.06 -6.40
CA ASN A 73 -16.50 9.48 -5.07
C ASN A 73 -17.39 8.24 -5.06
N LEU A 74 -16.85 7.10 -4.65
CA LEU A 74 -17.53 5.82 -4.74
C LEU A 74 -17.31 4.99 -3.48
N TYR A 75 -18.27 4.12 -3.16
CA TYR A 75 -18.08 3.04 -2.21
C TYR A 75 -18.09 1.70 -2.94
N LEU A 76 -17.01 0.94 -2.85
CA LEU A 76 -16.93 -0.43 -3.34
C LEU A 76 -17.14 -1.41 -2.17
N THR A 77 -18.10 -2.33 -2.30
CA THR A 77 -18.28 -3.38 -1.29
C THR A 77 -17.26 -4.50 -1.53
N THR A 78 -16.40 -4.75 -0.54
CA THR A 78 -15.29 -5.72 -0.62
C THR A 78 -15.49 -6.93 0.31
N GLU A 79 -16.24 -6.75 1.39
CA GLU A 79 -16.73 -7.78 2.31
C GLU A 79 -17.92 -7.24 3.13
N ALA A 80 -18.52 -8.09 3.96
CA ALA A 80 -19.60 -7.68 4.86
C ALA A 80 -19.09 -6.74 5.98
N GLY A 81 -19.96 -5.84 6.43
CA GLY A 81 -19.69 -4.92 7.53
C GLY A 81 -19.06 -3.59 7.11
N GLU A 82 -18.96 -2.65 8.07
CA GLU A 82 -18.58 -1.26 7.79
C GLU A 82 -17.19 -1.14 7.17
N GLN A 83 -16.22 -1.93 7.67
CA GLN A 83 -14.86 -1.92 7.11
C GLN A 83 -14.83 -2.49 5.70
N GLY A 84 -15.79 -3.34 5.31
CA GLY A 84 -15.89 -3.89 3.96
C GLY A 84 -16.36 -2.88 2.91
N ARG A 85 -16.92 -1.74 3.32
CA ARG A 85 -17.26 -0.64 2.42
C ARG A 85 -16.02 0.19 2.14
N LEU A 86 -15.43 0.08 0.94
CA LEU A 86 -14.20 0.75 0.52
C LEU A 86 -14.49 2.13 -0.08
N PRO A 87 -14.12 3.23 0.61
CA PRO A 87 -14.23 4.57 0.06
C PRO A 87 -13.14 4.82 -0.97
N MET A 88 -13.53 5.34 -2.13
CA MET A 88 -12.65 5.64 -3.26
C MET A 88 -12.82 7.09 -3.70
N LEU A 89 -11.71 7.76 -3.98
CA LEU A 89 -11.63 9.05 -4.64
C LEU A 89 -10.92 8.85 -5.98
N ILE A 90 -11.64 9.07 -7.08
CA ILE A 90 -11.10 8.93 -8.43
C ILE A 90 -11.04 10.31 -9.08
N LEU A 91 -9.84 10.72 -9.52
CA LEU A 91 -9.63 11.92 -10.31
C LEU A 91 -9.15 11.54 -11.71
N LYS A 92 -9.77 12.14 -12.72
CA LYS A 92 -9.41 11.93 -14.13
C LYS A 92 -9.71 13.18 -14.95
N MET A 93 -8.94 13.41 -16.01
CA MET A 93 -9.27 14.49 -16.96
C MET A 93 -10.38 14.04 -17.90
N GLU A 94 -11.23 14.97 -18.31
CA GLU A 94 -12.22 14.81 -19.38
C GLU A 94 -11.93 15.84 -20.46
N LYS A 95 -11.21 15.41 -21.50
CA LYS A 95 -10.78 16.25 -22.63
C LYS A 95 -10.99 15.50 -23.95
N GLU A 96 -11.29 16.23 -25.01
CA GLU A 96 -11.33 15.67 -26.36
C GLU A 96 -10.00 15.02 -26.76
N GLY A 97 -10.07 13.90 -27.48
CA GLY A 97 -8.91 13.17 -27.98
C GLY A 97 -8.21 12.27 -26.96
N MET A 98 -8.73 12.13 -25.73
CA MET A 98 -8.21 11.14 -24.78
C MET A 98 -8.57 9.70 -25.21
N GLU A 99 -7.68 8.75 -24.89
CA GLU A 99 -7.96 7.33 -25.06
C GLU A 99 -9.23 6.92 -24.31
N GLN A 100 -10.01 6.01 -24.91
CA GLN A 100 -11.20 5.47 -24.26
C GLN A 100 -10.83 4.72 -22.98
N ARG A 101 -9.82 3.84 -23.04
CA ARG A 101 -9.26 3.11 -21.89
C ARG A 101 -7.88 3.63 -21.55
N ARG A 102 -7.70 4.05 -20.30
CA ARG A 102 -6.49 4.77 -19.86
C ARG A 102 -5.71 4.00 -18.81
N PRO A 103 -4.39 4.26 -18.70
CA PRO A 103 -3.60 3.77 -17.60
C PRO A 103 -4.14 4.35 -16.28
N THR A 104 -4.22 3.50 -15.26
CA THR A 104 -4.81 3.84 -13.96
C THR A 104 -3.80 3.61 -12.87
N ILE A 105 -3.68 4.51 -11.90
CA ILE A 105 -2.76 4.35 -10.76
C ILE A 105 -3.55 4.40 -9.45
N VAL A 106 -3.35 3.38 -8.61
CA VAL A 106 -3.90 3.30 -7.27
C VAL A 106 -2.89 3.87 -6.26
N PHE A 107 -3.32 4.83 -5.45
CA PHE A 107 -2.53 5.53 -4.43
C PHE A 107 -3.01 5.18 -3.03
N LEU A 108 -2.06 4.82 -2.15
CA LEU A 108 -2.32 4.45 -0.77
C LEU A 108 -1.66 5.44 0.20
N HIS A 109 -2.43 5.93 1.16
CA HIS A 109 -1.99 6.93 2.12
C HIS A 109 -1.19 6.29 3.28
N SER A 110 -0.39 7.11 3.97
CA SER A 110 0.31 6.70 5.19
C SER A 110 -0.63 6.59 6.40
N THR A 111 -0.14 5.95 7.47
CA THR A 111 -0.87 5.80 8.73
C THR A 111 -1.38 7.15 9.24
N LYS A 112 -2.61 7.18 9.74
CA LYS A 112 -3.32 8.37 10.26
C LYS A 112 -3.80 9.39 9.21
N LYS A 113 -3.48 9.19 7.93
CA LYS A 113 -4.02 10.00 6.83
C LYS A 113 -5.32 9.37 6.27
N CYS A 114 -5.78 9.87 5.13
CA CYS A 114 -6.96 9.42 4.39
C CYS A 114 -6.76 9.65 2.88
N LYS A 115 -7.67 9.17 2.04
CA LYS A 115 -7.61 9.34 0.58
C LYS A 115 -7.58 10.80 0.12
N GLU A 116 -8.24 11.72 0.84
CA GLU A 116 -8.21 13.15 0.50
C GLU A 116 -6.84 13.78 0.68
N TRP A 117 -5.98 13.21 1.53
CA TRP A 117 -4.60 13.66 1.70
C TRP A 117 -3.80 13.55 0.41
N LEU A 118 -4.12 12.57 -0.43
CA LEU A 118 -3.38 12.25 -1.65
C LEU A 118 -3.76 13.13 -2.84
N ARG A 119 -4.72 14.05 -2.68
CA ARG A 119 -5.27 14.86 -3.78
C ARG A 119 -4.21 15.53 -4.66
N PRO A 120 -3.13 16.15 -4.13
CA PRO A 120 -2.13 16.78 -5.01
C PRO A 120 -1.46 15.78 -5.96
N LEU A 121 -1.19 14.55 -5.49
CA LEU A 121 -0.70 13.46 -6.35
C LEU A 121 -1.76 13.07 -7.38
N LEU A 122 -3.01 12.87 -6.95
CA LEU A 122 -4.08 12.46 -7.86
C LEU A 122 -4.29 13.46 -9.00
N GLU A 123 -4.29 14.76 -8.69
CA GLU A 123 -4.41 15.85 -9.65
C GLU A 123 -3.22 15.92 -10.60
N ALA A 124 -2.00 15.80 -10.08
CA ALA A 124 -0.78 15.80 -10.89
C ALA A 124 -0.75 14.63 -11.89
N TYR A 125 -1.11 13.41 -11.46
CA TYR A 125 -1.19 12.27 -12.37
C TYR A 125 -2.39 12.35 -13.32
N ALA A 126 -3.54 12.88 -12.88
CA ALA A 126 -4.69 13.11 -13.76
C ALA A 126 -4.31 14.06 -14.91
N SER A 127 -3.61 15.16 -14.60
CA SER A 127 -3.10 16.11 -15.61
C SER A 127 -2.20 15.43 -16.66
N ARG A 128 -1.52 14.36 -16.29
CA ARG A 128 -0.63 13.57 -17.14
C ARG A 128 -1.33 12.46 -17.92
N GLY A 129 -2.67 12.40 -17.87
CA GLY A 129 -3.50 11.50 -18.66
C GLY A 129 -3.90 10.20 -17.95
N TYR A 130 -3.52 10.02 -16.68
CA TYR A 130 -3.91 8.85 -15.90
C TYR A 130 -5.32 8.98 -15.32
N ILE A 131 -5.93 7.84 -14.99
CA ILE A 131 -6.99 7.77 -13.99
C ILE A 131 -6.31 7.55 -12.63
N SER A 132 -6.45 8.50 -11.71
CA SER A 132 -5.83 8.43 -10.39
C SER A 132 -6.86 8.01 -9.36
N VAL A 133 -6.59 6.94 -8.60
CA VAL A 133 -7.52 6.36 -7.62
C VAL A 133 -6.86 6.37 -6.24
N ALA A 134 -7.47 7.00 -5.24
CA ALA A 134 -7.08 6.84 -3.84
C ALA A 134 -8.16 6.10 -3.06
N ILE A 135 -7.74 5.31 -2.06
CA ILE A 135 -8.66 4.60 -1.16
C ILE A 135 -8.36 4.90 0.30
N ASP A 136 -9.38 4.81 1.15
CA ASP A 136 -9.19 4.77 2.59
C ASP A 136 -8.82 3.34 3.03
N SER A 137 -7.61 3.18 3.55
CA SER A 137 -7.17 1.93 4.17
C SER A 137 -8.08 1.58 5.36
N ARG A 138 -8.07 0.32 5.79
CA ARG A 138 -8.89 -0.15 6.91
C ARG A 138 -8.67 0.75 8.15
N TYR A 139 -9.77 1.11 8.81
CA TYR A 139 -9.80 1.96 10.01
C TYR A 139 -9.26 3.38 9.84
N HIS A 140 -9.26 3.94 8.62
CA HIS A 140 -8.83 5.32 8.32
C HIS A 140 -9.89 6.09 7.53
N GLY A 141 -9.78 7.43 7.50
CA GLY A 141 -10.65 8.29 6.70
C GLY A 141 -12.14 8.05 7.00
N GLU A 142 -12.95 7.77 5.98
CA GLU A 142 -14.38 7.47 6.15
C GLU A 142 -14.65 6.12 6.84
N ARG A 143 -13.63 5.25 6.95
CA ARG A 143 -13.69 3.99 7.73
C ARG A 143 -13.28 4.19 9.20
N ALA A 144 -13.04 5.42 9.64
CA ALA A 144 -12.75 5.77 11.02
C ALA A 144 -13.87 6.62 11.64
N SER A 145 -14.09 6.46 12.95
CA SER A 145 -15.10 7.21 13.71
C SER A 145 -14.49 8.15 14.76
N SER A 146 -13.19 8.02 15.04
CA SER A 146 -12.47 8.83 16.01
C SER A 146 -10.97 8.91 15.68
N LEU A 147 -10.25 9.78 16.39
CA LEU A 147 -8.79 9.88 16.30
C LEU A 147 -8.07 8.58 16.69
N THR A 148 -8.73 7.70 17.45
CA THR A 148 -8.12 6.46 17.97
C THR A 148 -8.53 5.21 17.23
N THR A 149 -9.45 5.27 16.25
CA THR A 149 -10.05 4.08 15.61
C THR A 149 -9.02 3.04 15.16
N TYR A 150 -8.01 3.44 14.37
CA TYR A 150 -6.93 2.54 13.93
C TYR A 150 -6.14 1.92 15.10
N LYS A 151 -5.81 2.73 16.11
CA LYS A 151 -5.06 2.30 17.31
C LYS A 151 -5.86 1.28 18.12
N ASP A 152 -7.15 1.55 18.31
CA ASP A 152 -8.04 0.72 19.10
C ASP A 152 -8.31 -0.60 18.36
N ALA A 153 -8.44 -0.56 17.03
CA ALA A 153 -8.60 -1.75 16.20
C ALA A 153 -7.35 -2.65 16.18
N LEU A 154 -6.14 -2.07 16.23
CA LEU A 154 -4.88 -2.82 16.42
C LEU A 154 -4.85 -3.56 17.76
N VAL A 155 -5.19 -2.86 18.85
CA VAL A 155 -5.25 -3.46 20.19
C VAL A 155 -6.32 -4.54 20.26
N LYS A 156 -7.48 -4.32 19.61
CA LYS A 156 -8.53 -5.33 19.47
C LYS A 156 -8.04 -6.55 18.69
N SER A 157 -7.28 -6.36 17.60
CA SER A 157 -6.70 -7.46 16.82
C SER A 157 -5.83 -8.37 17.69
N TRP A 158 -5.03 -7.77 18.56
CA TRP A 158 -4.20 -8.49 19.51
C TRP A 158 -5.04 -9.33 20.48
N ARG A 159 -6.03 -8.72 21.14
CA ARG A 159 -6.82 -9.38 22.20
C ARG A 159 -7.79 -10.44 21.66
N ASP A 160 -8.56 -10.10 20.63
CA ASP A 160 -9.75 -10.87 20.27
C ASP A 160 -9.65 -11.58 18.91
N ALA A 161 -8.60 -11.35 18.11
CA ALA A 161 -8.44 -11.84 16.72
C ALA A 161 -9.50 -11.39 15.71
N ASP A 162 -10.59 -10.75 16.15
CA ASP A 162 -11.72 -10.39 15.28
C ASP A 162 -11.33 -9.54 14.07
N THR A 163 -10.19 -8.86 14.10
CA THR A 163 -9.69 -7.97 13.05
C THR A 163 -8.42 -8.50 12.35
N MET A 164 -8.16 -9.81 12.48
CA MET A 164 -7.07 -10.52 11.80
C MET A 164 -7.44 -11.01 10.41
N PRO A 165 -6.57 -10.89 9.38
CA PRO A 165 -5.21 -10.34 9.43
C PRO A 165 -5.16 -8.80 9.24
N PHE A 166 -4.90 -8.05 10.31
CA PHE A 166 -5.09 -6.60 10.39
C PHE A 166 -4.31 -5.81 9.32
N ILE A 167 -3.00 -6.04 9.19
CA ILE A 167 -2.16 -5.35 8.19
C ILE A 167 -2.49 -5.80 6.76
N PHE A 168 -3.02 -7.02 6.59
CA PHE A 168 -3.30 -7.58 5.27
C PHE A 168 -4.74 -7.33 4.80
N ASP A 169 -5.65 -6.86 5.65
CA ASP A 169 -7.05 -6.66 5.26
C ASP A 169 -7.23 -5.62 4.15
N THR A 170 -6.36 -4.61 4.06
CA THR A 170 -6.35 -3.70 2.91
C THR A 170 -5.83 -4.38 1.63
N VAL A 171 -5.07 -5.46 1.70
CA VAL A 171 -4.69 -6.27 0.51
C VAL A 171 -5.92 -6.93 -0.09
N TRP A 172 -6.89 -7.37 0.73
CA TRP A 172 -8.17 -7.86 0.22
C TRP A 172 -8.97 -6.76 -0.49
N ASP A 173 -9.00 -5.55 0.07
CA ASP A 173 -9.61 -4.39 -0.60
C ASP A 173 -8.98 -4.13 -1.97
N LEU A 174 -7.66 -4.25 -2.07
CA LEU A 174 -6.91 -4.06 -3.32
C LEU A 174 -7.26 -5.13 -4.37
N ILE A 175 -7.37 -6.40 -3.99
CA ILE A 175 -7.82 -7.47 -4.91
C ILE A 175 -9.22 -7.14 -5.47
N LYS A 176 -10.15 -6.72 -4.61
CA LYS A 176 -11.51 -6.34 -5.03
C LYS A 176 -11.53 -5.04 -5.85
N LEU A 177 -10.67 -4.10 -5.52
CA LEU A 177 -10.48 -2.88 -6.31
C LEU A 177 -10.00 -3.22 -7.72
N ALA A 178 -9.05 -4.15 -7.86
CA ALA A 178 -8.59 -4.61 -9.17
C ALA A 178 -9.72 -5.33 -9.95
N ASP A 179 -10.61 -6.08 -9.30
CA ASP A 179 -11.82 -6.63 -9.93
C ASP A 179 -12.68 -5.52 -10.53
N TYR A 180 -12.97 -4.48 -9.74
CA TYR A 180 -13.78 -3.34 -10.18
C TYR A 180 -13.12 -2.52 -11.29
N LEU A 181 -11.85 -2.14 -11.12
CA LEU A 181 -11.12 -1.34 -12.12
C LEU A 181 -11.02 -2.10 -13.45
N SER A 182 -10.86 -3.42 -13.43
CA SER A 182 -10.79 -4.23 -14.66
C SER A 182 -12.12 -4.27 -15.44
N GLN A 183 -13.23 -3.96 -14.79
CA GLN A 183 -14.57 -3.93 -15.40
C GLN A 183 -15.01 -2.54 -15.88
N ARG A 184 -14.26 -1.49 -15.53
CA ARG A 184 -14.59 -0.12 -15.95
C ARG A 184 -14.27 0.07 -17.43
N ASP A 185 -15.19 0.71 -18.16
CA ASP A 185 -15.02 0.98 -19.59
C ASP A 185 -13.92 2.00 -19.89
N ASP A 186 -13.55 2.84 -18.92
CA ASP A 186 -12.52 3.87 -19.05
C ASP A 186 -11.13 3.47 -18.57
N VAL A 187 -10.98 2.26 -18.02
CA VAL A 187 -9.72 1.72 -17.50
C VAL A 187 -9.16 0.68 -18.46
N ASP A 188 -7.86 0.73 -18.72
CA ASP A 188 -7.15 -0.37 -19.36
C ASP A 188 -6.73 -1.41 -18.30
N PRO A 189 -7.32 -2.62 -18.29
CA PRO A 189 -7.04 -3.64 -17.27
C PRO A 189 -5.60 -4.16 -17.31
N SER A 190 -4.86 -3.92 -18.39
CA SER A 190 -3.45 -4.30 -18.51
C SER A 190 -2.48 -3.22 -17.99
N ARG A 191 -2.99 -2.00 -17.74
CA ARG A 191 -2.20 -0.82 -17.33
C ARG A 191 -2.72 -0.25 -16.01
N ILE A 192 -2.78 -1.10 -14.98
CA ILE A 192 -3.07 -0.68 -13.60
C ILE A 192 -1.77 -0.64 -12.80
N GLY A 193 -1.37 0.55 -12.33
CA GLY A 193 -0.24 0.76 -11.43
C GLY A 193 -0.67 0.88 -9.97
N ILE A 194 0.28 0.71 -9.04
CA ILE A 194 0.03 0.88 -7.61
C ILE A 194 1.23 1.52 -6.90
N THR A 195 0.95 2.47 -6.02
CA THR A 195 1.94 3.16 -5.21
C THR A 195 1.37 3.59 -3.85
N GLY A 196 2.24 3.89 -2.90
CA GLY A 196 1.82 4.41 -1.61
C GLY A 196 3.00 4.71 -0.70
N GLU A 197 2.71 5.46 0.35
CA GLU A 197 3.69 5.96 1.32
C GLU A 197 3.55 5.21 2.65
N SER A 198 4.66 4.72 3.21
CA SER A 198 4.72 4.11 4.55
C SER A 198 3.81 2.89 4.68
N LEU A 199 2.72 2.96 5.47
CA LEU A 199 1.67 1.94 5.50
C LEU A 199 1.08 1.69 4.10
N GLY A 200 0.84 2.76 3.34
CA GLY A 200 0.41 2.64 1.95
C GLY A 200 1.47 1.99 1.06
N GLY A 201 2.76 2.20 1.34
CA GLY A 201 3.85 1.50 0.66
C GLY A 201 3.88 0.00 0.95
N MET A 202 3.61 -0.39 2.21
CA MET A 202 3.41 -1.81 2.56
C MET A 202 2.22 -2.40 1.82
N HIS A 203 1.07 -1.72 1.80
CA HIS A 203 -0.11 -2.19 1.09
C HIS A 203 0.11 -2.28 -0.43
N ALA A 204 0.79 -1.30 -1.04
CA ALA A 204 1.12 -1.32 -2.47
C ALA A 204 1.99 -2.53 -2.82
N TRP A 205 3.01 -2.80 -2.01
CA TRP A 205 3.89 -3.93 -2.18
C TRP A 205 3.17 -5.27 -1.99
N PHE A 206 2.42 -5.47 -0.90
CA PHE A 206 1.67 -6.71 -0.68
C PHE A 206 0.55 -6.90 -1.72
N GLY A 207 -0.20 -5.84 -2.04
CA GLY A 207 -1.22 -5.85 -3.10
C GLY A 207 -0.65 -6.33 -4.43
N ALA A 208 0.49 -5.80 -4.83
CA ALA A 208 1.17 -6.25 -6.04
C ALA A 208 1.71 -7.68 -5.92
N ALA A 209 2.28 -8.10 -4.79
CA ALA A 209 2.80 -9.46 -4.63
C ALA A 209 1.69 -10.51 -4.81
N ILE A 210 0.50 -10.23 -4.30
CA ILE A 210 -0.64 -11.16 -4.28
C ILE A 210 -1.50 -11.07 -5.55
N ASP A 211 -1.70 -9.87 -6.10
CA ASP A 211 -2.51 -9.66 -7.30
C ASP A 211 -1.65 -9.20 -8.49
N ASN A 212 -1.63 -10.02 -9.55
CA ASN A 212 -0.79 -9.80 -10.71
C ASN A 212 -1.34 -8.73 -11.68
N ARG A 213 -2.55 -8.20 -11.47
CA ARG A 213 -3.13 -7.14 -12.31
C ARG A 213 -2.48 -5.78 -12.08
N TYR A 214 -1.82 -5.58 -10.94
CA TYR A 214 -0.99 -4.41 -10.70
C TYR A 214 0.31 -4.49 -11.51
N SER A 215 0.26 -4.01 -12.74
CA SER A 215 1.30 -4.07 -13.77
C SER A 215 2.58 -3.29 -13.45
N VAL A 216 2.51 -2.18 -12.69
CA VAL A 216 3.66 -1.35 -12.30
C VAL A 216 3.56 -0.98 -10.82
N VAL A 217 4.66 -1.12 -10.09
CA VAL A 217 4.65 -1.15 -8.61
C VAL A 217 5.70 -0.20 -8.05
N VAL A 218 5.29 0.76 -7.22
CA VAL A 218 6.19 1.75 -6.62
C VAL A 218 5.89 1.97 -5.12
N PRO A 219 6.35 1.09 -4.21
CA PRO A 219 6.25 1.34 -2.77
C PRO A 219 7.27 2.39 -2.32
N ILE A 220 6.81 3.37 -1.54
CA ILE A 220 7.64 4.44 -0.96
C ILE A 220 7.71 4.26 0.55
N ILE A 221 8.92 4.15 1.10
CA ILE A 221 9.25 3.94 2.52
C ILE A 221 8.40 2.84 3.19
N GLY A 222 8.09 1.77 2.45
CA GLY A 222 7.17 0.71 2.87
C GLY A 222 7.79 -0.68 2.96
N VAL A 223 8.77 -1.01 2.13
CA VAL A 223 9.36 -2.36 2.09
C VAL A 223 10.42 -2.50 3.19
N GLN A 224 10.34 -3.58 3.96
CA GLN A 224 11.27 -3.91 5.05
C GLN A 224 11.37 -5.43 5.26
N GLY A 225 12.45 -5.90 5.91
CA GLY A 225 12.59 -7.28 6.38
C GLY A 225 12.22 -7.40 7.86
N PHE A 226 11.03 -7.93 8.15
CA PHE A 226 10.51 -8.03 9.53
C PHE A 226 11.28 -9.04 10.37
N ARG A 227 11.53 -10.25 9.84
CA ARG A 227 12.33 -11.28 10.51
C ARG A 227 13.74 -10.77 10.80
N TRP A 228 14.36 -10.12 9.82
CA TRP A 228 15.68 -9.53 9.99
C TRP A 228 15.69 -8.48 11.10
N ALA A 229 14.69 -7.59 11.13
CA ALA A 229 14.59 -6.57 12.17
C ALA A 229 14.44 -7.16 13.57
N ILE A 230 13.68 -8.25 13.70
CA ILE A 230 13.53 -9.00 14.95
C ILE A 230 14.87 -9.63 15.37
N ASP A 231 15.53 -10.34 14.46
CA ASP A 231 16.76 -11.09 14.74
C ASP A 231 17.96 -10.18 15.04
N ASN A 232 17.97 -8.96 14.49
CA ASN A 232 19.05 -7.99 14.66
C ASN A 232 18.72 -6.89 15.68
N ASN A 233 17.62 -7.02 16.43
CA ASN A 233 17.18 -6.04 17.41
C ASN A 233 17.03 -4.62 16.81
N LYS A 234 16.44 -4.53 15.61
CA LYS A 234 16.17 -3.30 14.84
C LYS A 234 14.66 -3.06 14.64
N TRP A 235 13.82 -3.57 15.53
CA TRP A 235 12.36 -3.51 15.45
C TRP A 235 11.75 -2.29 16.16
N GLN A 236 12.54 -1.51 16.91
CA GLN A 236 12.05 -0.50 17.86
C GLN A 236 11.27 0.62 17.17
N ALA A 237 11.78 1.17 16.07
CA ALA A 237 11.07 2.23 15.34
C ALA A 237 9.74 1.75 14.74
N ARG A 238 9.65 0.46 14.36
CA ARG A 238 8.39 -0.14 13.91
C ARG A 238 7.43 -0.33 15.07
N VAL A 239 7.90 -0.79 16.22
CA VAL A 239 7.11 -0.87 17.46
C VAL A 239 6.57 0.49 17.86
N ASP A 240 7.41 1.53 17.90
CA ASP A 240 6.99 2.87 18.29
C ASP A 240 5.94 3.47 17.33
N SER A 241 5.95 3.07 16.05
CA SER A 241 4.94 3.53 15.07
C SER A 241 3.51 3.09 15.38
N ILE A 242 3.33 1.98 16.11
CA ILE A 242 2.04 1.42 16.52
C ILE A 242 2.05 0.98 18.00
N LYS A 243 2.78 1.73 18.85
CA LYS A 243 3.17 1.36 20.22
C LYS A 243 2.08 0.75 21.10
N SER A 244 0.84 1.21 20.96
CA SER A 244 -0.27 0.78 21.82
C SER A 244 -0.56 -0.71 21.78
N VAL A 245 -0.40 -1.39 20.63
CA VAL A 245 -0.61 -2.84 20.56
C VAL A 245 0.50 -3.60 21.30
N PHE A 246 1.75 -3.13 21.21
CA PHE A 246 2.88 -3.74 21.90
C PHE A 246 2.83 -3.51 23.41
N VAL A 247 2.37 -2.34 23.86
CA VAL A 247 2.13 -2.08 25.30
C VAL A 247 1.00 -2.95 25.84
N ALA A 248 -0.09 -3.12 25.09
CA ALA A 248 -1.16 -4.03 25.46
C ALA A 248 -0.63 -5.48 25.56
N ALA A 249 0.11 -5.94 24.57
CA ALA A 249 0.71 -7.28 24.57
C ALA A 249 1.71 -7.48 25.71
N GLN A 250 2.60 -6.52 25.96
CA GLN A 250 3.51 -6.55 27.10
C GLN A 250 2.76 -6.74 28.42
N THR A 251 1.68 -5.98 28.62
CA THR A 251 0.85 -6.05 29.84
C THR A 251 0.16 -7.41 29.94
N ASP A 252 -0.49 -7.87 28.87
CA ASP A 252 -1.25 -9.11 28.84
C ASP A 252 -0.33 -10.34 29.00
N LEU A 253 0.91 -10.27 28.49
CA LEU A 253 1.95 -11.30 28.63
C LEU A 253 2.76 -11.19 29.94
N ARG A 254 2.48 -10.20 30.80
CA ARG A 254 3.18 -9.95 32.06
C ARG A 254 4.70 -9.80 31.91
N LYS A 255 5.13 -9.10 30.86
CA LYS A 255 6.54 -8.82 30.57
C LYS A 255 6.96 -7.47 31.17
N GLU A 256 8.17 -7.40 31.73
CA GLU A 256 8.72 -6.15 32.28
C GLU A 256 8.96 -5.10 31.19
N ASN A 257 9.37 -5.54 30.00
CA ASN A 257 9.68 -4.68 28.85
C ASN A 257 9.10 -5.27 27.56
N ILE A 258 8.91 -4.44 26.53
CA ILE A 258 8.68 -4.95 25.16
C ILE A 258 10.01 -5.55 24.70
N ASP A 259 10.06 -6.89 24.58
CA ASP A 259 11.22 -7.64 24.13
C ASP A 259 10.93 -8.36 22.80
N LYS A 260 11.91 -9.12 22.29
CA LYS A 260 11.77 -9.90 21.05
C LYS A 260 10.54 -10.81 21.06
N GLU A 261 10.25 -11.46 22.19
CA GLU A 261 9.12 -12.38 22.30
C GLU A 261 7.78 -11.65 22.19
N VAL A 262 7.64 -10.49 22.86
CA VAL A 262 6.44 -9.63 22.71
C VAL A 262 6.26 -9.23 21.24
N VAL A 263 7.36 -8.85 20.58
CA VAL A 263 7.31 -8.41 19.18
C VAL A 263 6.87 -9.53 18.24
N GLU A 264 7.46 -10.72 18.37
CA GLU A 264 7.09 -11.90 17.58
C GLU A 264 5.62 -12.27 17.80
N LYS A 265 5.19 -12.36 19.06
CA LYS A 265 3.80 -12.70 19.39
C LYS A 265 2.80 -11.71 18.82
N VAL A 266 3.09 -10.40 18.88
CA VAL A 266 2.22 -9.40 18.28
C VAL A 266 2.12 -9.61 16.78
N TRP A 267 3.22 -9.79 16.06
CA TRP A 267 3.16 -10.00 14.61
C TRP A 267 2.42 -11.28 14.23
N ASP A 268 2.71 -12.41 14.89
CA ASP A 268 1.99 -13.66 14.68
C ASP A 268 0.49 -13.51 14.92
N ARG A 269 0.11 -12.55 15.78
CA ARG A 269 -1.27 -12.29 16.20
C ARG A 269 -1.97 -11.15 15.46
N ILE A 270 -1.30 -10.23 14.78
CA ILE A 270 -1.96 -9.15 14.01
C ILE A 270 -1.70 -9.25 12.50
N ALA A 271 -0.72 -10.05 12.09
CA ALA A 271 -0.36 -10.28 10.70
C ALA A 271 0.42 -11.61 10.56
N PRO A 272 -0.26 -12.77 10.63
CA PRO A 272 0.39 -14.07 10.60
C PRO A 272 1.22 -14.23 9.34
N GLY A 273 2.46 -14.67 9.47
CA GLY A 273 3.36 -14.83 8.32
C GLY A 273 4.19 -13.59 7.98
N LEU A 274 3.91 -12.42 8.57
CA LEU A 274 4.60 -11.15 8.26
C LEU A 274 6.12 -11.21 8.49
N ALA A 275 6.54 -11.93 9.54
CA ALA A 275 7.95 -12.17 9.85
C ALA A 275 8.39 -13.61 9.50
N SER A 276 7.72 -14.26 8.54
CA SER A 276 8.09 -15.58 8.03
C SER A 276 7.78 -15.69 6.53
N ASN A 277 6.80 -16.50 6.10
CA ASN A 277 6.53 -16.83 4.71
C ASN A 277 6.00 -15.66 3.87
N PHE A 278 5.50 -14.59 4.50
CA PHE A 278 5.05 -13.37 3.82
C PHE A 278 6.01 -12.19 3.96
N ASP A 279 7.18 -12.37 4.57
CA ASP A 279 8.20 -11.33 4.69
C ASP A 279 8.85 -10.98 3.33
N SER A 280 9.55 -9.85 3.26
CA SER A 280 10.13 -9.33 2.02
C SER A 280 11.03 -10.26 1.22
N PRO A 281 11.85 -11.13 1.83
CA PRO A 281 12.64 -12.10 1.09
C PRO A 281 11.82 -13.06 0.21
N TYR A 282 10.51 -13.17 0.43
CA TYR A 282 9.60 -14.08 -0.26
C TYR A 282 8.59 -13.33 -1.13
N THR A 283 8.04 -12.21 -0.64
CA THR A 283 6.97 -11.48 -1.33
C THR A 283 7.46 -10.38 -2.28
N VAL A 284 8.69 -9.87 -2.17
CA VAL A 284 9.23 -8.92 -3.19
C VAL A 284 9.62 -9.64 -4.49
N PRO A 285 10.35 -10.77 -4.47
CA PRO A 285 10.83 -11.40 -5.71
C PRO A 285 9.71 -11.86 -6.65
N VAL A 286 8.55 -12.27 -6.11
CA VAL A 286 7.41 -12.78 -6.89
C VAL A 286 6.70 -11.70 -7.73
N ILE A 287 7.11 -10.43 -7.62
CA ILE A 287 6.58 -9.35 -8.46
C ILE A 287 7.08 -9.45 -9.90
N VAL A 288 8.22 -10.10 -10.13
CA VAL A 288 8.74 -10.41 -11.47
C VAL A 288 7.63 -11.00 -12.37
N PRO A 289 7.54 -10.61 -13.66
CA PRO A 289 8.40 -9.68 -14.40
C PRO A 289 7.89 -8.22 -14.42
N ARG A 290 7.00 -7.84 -13.49
CA ARG A 290 6.35 -6.52 -13.50
C ARG A 290 7.31 -5.42 -13.00
N PRO A 291 7.36 -4.25 -13.66
CA PRO A 291 8.18 -3.13 -13.23
C PRO A 291 8.01 -2.76 -11.75
N LEU A 292 9.10 -2.82 -11.01
CA LEU A 292 9.17 -2.58 -9.57
C LEU A 292 10.26 -1.56 -9.24
N LEU A 293 9.84 -0.43 -8.64
CA LEU A 293 10.73 0.57 -8.07
C LEU A 293 10.50 0.68 -6.56
N ILE A 294 11.52 0.37 -5.77
CA ILE A 294 11.47 0.53 -4.30
C ILE A 294 12.23 1.80 -3.91
N LEU A 295 11.58 2.70 -3.17
CA LEU A 295 12.12 4.00 -2.76
C LEU A 295 12.16 4.11 -1.23
N ASN A 296 13.34 4.18 -0.64
CA ASN A 296 13.51 4.31 0.82
C ASN A 296 14.50 5.43 1.19
N GLY A 297 14.39 5.93 2.42
CA GLY A 297 15.50 6.65 3.05
C GLY A 297 16.60 5.67 3.48
N ALA A 298 17.87 6.03 3.29
CA ALA A 298 18.99 5.15 3.66
C ALA A 298 19.13 4.98 5.19
N GLU A 299 18.66 5.98 5.94
CA GLU A 299 18.69 6.03 7.40
C GLU A 299 17.31 5.75 8.01
N ASP A 300 16.31 5.33 7.21
CA ASP A 300 14.97 5.01 7.71
C ASP A 300 15.01 3.88 8.75
N PRO A 301 14.76 4.17 10.04
CA PRO A 301 14.85 3.17 11.09
C PRO A 301 13.68 2.18 11.06
N ARG A 302 12.59 2.49 10.32
CA ARG A 302 11.46 1.59 10.10
C ARG A 302 11.65 0.70 8.87
N CYS A 303 12.60 1.00 8.00
CA CYS A 303 12.92 0.19 6.82
C CYS A 303 14.45 0.03 6.67
N PRO A 304 15.13 -0.54 7.68
CA PRO A 304 16.59 -0.56 7.72
C PRO A 304 17.18 -1.33 6.54
N LEU A 305 18.21 -0.75 5.90
CA LEU A 305 18.83 -1.32 4.69
C LEU A 305 19.36 -2.74 4.88
N GLY A 306 19.87 -3.08 6.07
CA GLY A 306 20.31 -4.45 6.36
C GLY A 306 19.19 -5.48 6.22
N GLY A 307 17.94 -5.10 6.53
CA GLY A 307 16.76 -5.94 6.32
C GLY A 307 16.34 -6.06 4.86
N LEU A 308 16.95 -5.28 3.96
CA LEU A 308 16.66 -5.28 2.53
C LEU A 308 17.73 -5.99 1.68
N GLU A 309 18.89 -6.35 2.24
CA GLU A 309 19.94 -7.00 1.46
C GLU A 309 19.48 -8.30 0.79
N ILE A 310 18.86 -9.20 1.58
CA ILE A 310 18.34 -10.48 1.09
C ILE A 310 17.21 -10.30 0.06
N PRO A 311 16.12 -9.55 0.34
CA PRO A 311 15.05 -9.39 -0.65
C PRO A 311 15.55 -8.73 -1.92
N LEU A 312 16.36 -7.68 -1.85
CA LEU A 312 16.90 -7.02 -3.05
C LEU A 312 17.79 -7.96 -3.86
N SER A 313 18.64 -8.76 -3.21
CA SER A 313 19.48 -9.75 -3.89
C SER A 313 18.66 -10.81 -4.62
N ARG A 314 17.62 -11.36 -3.97
CA ARG A 314 16.72 -12.34 -4.59
C ARG A 314 15.94 -11.72 -5.75
N THR A 315 15.38 -10.53 -5.56
CA THR A 315 14.63 -9.83 -6.61
C THR A 315 15.51 -9.56 -7.83
N ARG A 316 16.75 -9.08 -7.67
CA ARG A 316 17.67 -8.91 -8.82
C ARG A 316 17.85 -10.21 -9.60
N LYS A 317 18.12 -11.32 -8.90
CA LYS A 317 18.30 -12.63 -9.54
C LYS A 317 17.08 -13.08 -10.33
N GLU A 318 15.87 -12.91 -9.79
CA GLU A 318 14.63 -13.28 -10.49
C GLU A 318 14.43 -12.41 -11.75
N PHE A 319 14.66 -11.10 -11.67
CA PHE A 319 14.52 -10.20 -12.82
C PHE A 319 15.61 -10.43 -13.89
N GLU A 320 16.83 -10.77 -13.48
CA GLU A 320 17.91 -11.19 -14.39
C GLU A 320 17.56 -12.52 -15.09
N ALA A 321 17.08 -13.51 -14.35
CA ALA A 321 16.65 -14.79 -14.91
C ALA A 321 15.47 -14.65 -15.88
N ALA A 322 14.56 -13.70 -15.61
CA ALA A 322 13.45 -13.35 -16.49
C ALA A 322 13.85 -12.44 -17.68
N SER A 323 15.14 -12.11 -17.83
CA SER A 323 15.65 -11.22 -18.88
C SER A 323 14.98 -9.84 -18.90
N CYS A 324 14.64 -9.31 -17.72
CA CYS A 324 13.99 -8.01 -17.56
C CYS A 324 14.59 -7.18 -16.42
N ALA A 325 15.92 -7.24 -16.24
CA ALA A 325 16.62 -6.55 -15.16
C ALA A 325 16.35 -5.03 -15.12
N GLU A 326 16.08 -4.40 -16.27
CA GLU A 326 15.72 -3.00 -16.40
C GLU A 326 14.38 -2.62 -15.74
N LYS A 327 13.55 -3.62 -15.43
CA LYS A 327 12.26 -3.47 -14.74
C LYS A 327 12.39 -3.52 -13.22
N PHE A 328 13.60 -3.61 -12.66
CA PHE A 328 13.81 -3.53 -11.23
C PHE A 328 14.79 -2.42 -10.86
N LYS A 329 14.38 -1.54 -9.94
CA LYS A 329 15.24 -0.49 -9.40
C LYS A 329 14.99 -0.34 -7.89
N PHE A 330 16.06 -0.10 -7.14
CA PHE A 330 16.00 0.28 -5.73
C PHE A 330 16.79 1.55 -5.53
N ILE A 331 16.21 2.51 -4.82
CA ILE A 331 16.87 3.76 -4.44
C ILE A 331 16.77 3.90 -2.92
N ALA A 332 17.93 3.99 -2.26
CA ALA A 332 18.06 4.42 -0.88
C ALA A 332 18.66 5.84 -0.89
N GLN A 333 17.88 6.83 -0.47
CA GLN A 333 18.34 8.23 -0.48
C GLN A 333 19.19 8.52 0.76
N PRO A 334 20.46 8.93 0.61
CA PRO A 334 21.34 9.25 1.75
C PRO A 334 20.86 10.47 2.55
N GLY A 335 21.05 10.42 3.87
CA GLY A 335 20.64 11.47 4.80
C GLY A 335 19.13 11.58 5.04
N ILE A 336 18.35 10.57 4.65
CA ILE A 336 16.89 10.57 4.72
C ILE A 336 16.43 9.43 5.63
N GLU A 337 15.65 9.78 6.65
CA GLU A 337 14.99 8.83 7.53
C GLU A 337 13.62 8.38 6.96
N HIS A 338 12.61 8.18 7.81
CA HIS A 338 11.27 7.75 7.41
C HIS A 338 10.40 8.91 6.91
N GLN A 339 10.73 9.43 5.73
CA GLN A 339 9.98 10.50 5.08
C GLN A 339 9.99 10.34 3.56
N MET A 340 8.88 10.74 2.93
CA MET A 340 8.84 10.92 1.48
C MET A 340 9.62 12.18 1.10
N THR A 341 10.21 12.21 -0.09
CA THR A 341 10.97 13.37 -0.59
C THR A 341 10.49 13.75 -2.00
N LEU A 342 10.77 14.99 -2.41
CA LEU A 342 10.51 15.46 -3.78
C LEU A 342 11.19 14.54 -4.82
N GLN A 343 12.40 14.05 -4.51
CA GLN A 343 13.11 13.11 -5.40
C GLN A 343 12.36 11.79 -5.53
N MET A 344 11.83 11.23 -4.43
CA MET A 344 11.04 10.00 -4.49
C MET A 344 9.76 10.18 -5.31
N VAL A 345 9.07 11.32 -5.14
CA VAL A 345 7.86 11.65 -5.92
C VAL A 345 8.18 11.76 -7.42
N LYS A 346 9.30 12.38 -7.77
CA LYS A 346 9.78 12.47 -9.15
C LYS A 346 10.15 11.10 -9.72
N GLU A 347 10.93 10.30 -9.01
CA GLU A 347 11.35 8.97 -9.47
C GLU A 347 10.15 8.03 -9.65
N ALA A 348 9.15 8.08 -8.75
CA ALA A 348 7.90 7.35 -8.91
C ALA A 348 7.16 7.79 -10.19
N SER A 349 7.06 9.10 -10.41
CA SER A 349 6.42 9.69 -11.59
C SER A 349 7.07 9.26 -12.90
N ASP A 350 8.40 9.32 -12.97
CA ASP A 350 9.16 8.94 -14.15
C ASP A 350 9.04 7.42 -14.41
N TRP A 351 8.96 6.62 -13.36
CA TRP A 351 8.80 5.17 -13.46
C TRP A 351 7.45 4.77 -14.04
N PHE A 352 6.36 5.39 -13.57
CA PHE A 352 5.04 5.17 -14.15
C PHE A 352 4.97 5.63 -15.61
N ASP A 353 5.55 6.79 -15.94
CA ASP A 353 5.58 7.25 -17.33
C ASP A 353 6.35 6.30 -18.24
N LYS A 354 7.44 5.70 -17.75
CA LYS A 354 8.22 4.75 -18.52
C LYS A 354 7.48 3.44 -18.79
N PHE A 355 6.75 2.93 -17.80
CA PHE A 355 6.27 1.54 -17.82
C PHE A 355 4.75 1.38 -17.91
N LEU A 356 3.98 2.42 -17.62
CA LEU A 356 2.52 2.37 -17.57
C LEU A 356 1.85 3.19 -18.68
N LYS A 357 2.49 4.24 -19.21
CA LYS A 357 2.00 4.99 -20.39
C LYS A 357 2.27 4.28 -21.72
N ALA A 358 3.31 3.45 -21.77
CA ALA A 358 3.85 2.83 -22.97
C ALA A 358 2.90 1.81 -23.62
#